data_AF-A0A6J8ADJ4-F1
#
_entry.id   AF-A0A6J8ADJ4-F1
#
_cell.length_a   1.000
_cell.length_b   1.000
_cell.length_c   1.000
_cell.angle_alpha   90.00
_cell.angle_beta   90.00
_cell.angle_gamma   90.00
#
_symmetry.space_group_name_H-M   'P 1'
#
loop_
_entity.id
_entity.type
_entity.pdbx_description
1 polymer ?
#
loop_
_entity_poly.entity_id
_entity_poly.type
_entity_poly.pdbx_seq_one_letter_code
_entity_poly.pdbx_strand_id
1 'polypeptide(L)'
;MIALTPKCDQAVAIFAEGKDSVKNELYIDIIEKLTAVINANGTASTLEVSGEMIVKNFVNGTPQIKIGLNEDLDILEGKSKGYGDHVQLDKCNFHPCVKLEEFESSKVIVMVPPVGEFSAMLYSTSGEIALNVPFRLLAFIDDADNSRDKMLTLRLKNELPSNYNAVKVIIRLKIPRCVSRMSQQLNEPDQTAELTENQEIIWTIKKFPGRAEYVSNFRLINSTSSEIKKYDIGPIRMDFEISGYTSSGLQIKGLKVQEMGKKINLNKWIRLITVSDSYVIKLWQ
;
A
#
# COMPACT_ATOMS: atom_id res chain seq x y z
N MET A 1 51.28 -22.22 2.34
CA MET A 1 50.27 -21.26 1.86
C MET A 1 49.05 -21.45 2.74
N ILE A 2 48.89 -20.62 3.78
CA ILE A 2 47.78 -20.71 4.74
C ILE A 2 46.72 -19.73 4.25
N ALA A 3 45.59 -20.24 3.77
CA ALA A 3 44.44 -19.42 3.42
C ALA A 3 43.60 -19.19 4.68
N LEU A 4 43.52 -17.94 5.12
CA LEU A 4 42.58 -17.47 6.12
C LEU A 4 41.21 -17.32 5.45
N THR A 5 40.23 -18.09 5.87
CA THR A 5 38.81 -17.81 5.59
C THR A 5 38.24 -16.88 6.66
N PRO A 6 37.41 -15.88 6.31
CA PRO A 6 36.82 -14.98 7.28
C PRO A 6 35.67 -15.69 8.02
N LYS A 7 35.73 -15.67 9.35
CA LYS A 7 34.62 -16.08 10.23
C LYS A 7 33.47 -15.10 10.06
N CYS A 8 32.29 -15.62 9.75
CA CYS A 8 31.03 -14.90 9.81
C CYS A 8 30.66 -14.74 11.29
N ASP A 9 30.51 -13.50 11.77
CA ASP A 9 30.02 -13.21 13.11
C ASP A 9 28.58 -13.71 13.25
N GLN A 10 28.39 -14.78 14.02
CA GLN A 10 27.08 -15.24 14.46
C GLN A 10 26.71 -14.50 15.75
N ALA A 11 25.57 -13.82 15.75
CA ALA A 11 24.94 -13.35 16.97
C ALA A 11 24.53 -14.58 17.81
N VAL A 12 25.15 -14.75 18.98
CA VAL A 12 24.76 -15.77 19.95
C VAL A 12 23.53 -15.25 20.68
N ALA A 13 22.35 -15.82 20.39
CA ALA A 13 21.18 -15.65 21.23
C ALA A 13 21.40 -16.41 22.54
N ILE A 14 21.51 -15.69 23.66
CA ILE A 14 21.53 -16.28 25.00
C ILE A 14 20.08 -16.65 25.34
N PHE A 15 19.77 -17.94 25.38
CA PHE A 15 18.50 -18.43 25.88
C PHE A 15 18.53 -18.42 27.42
N ALA A 16 17.73 -17.56 28.03
CA ALA A 16 17.40 -17.71 29.44
C ALA A 16 16.52 -18.97 29.58
N GLU A 17 16.97 -19.93 30.40
CA GLU A 17 16.19 -21.12 30.76
C GLU A 17 14.97 -20.69 31.61
N GLY A 18 13.89 -20.32 30.93
CA GLY A 18 12.56 -20.17 31.46
C GLY A 18 11.64 -21.18 30.78
N LYS A 19 10.97 -22.02 31.57
CA LYS A 19 10.09 -23.09 31.13
C LYS A 19 8.73 -22.55 30.66
N ASP A 20 8.75 -21.62 29.71
CA ASP A 20 7.60 -21.27 28.89
C ASP A 20 7.73 -22.05 27.59
N SER A 21 6.71 -22.85 27.25
CA SER A 21 6.68 -23.56 25.97
C SER A 21 6.77 -22.52 24.84
N VAL A 22 7.95 -22.40 24.22
CA VAL A 22 8.15 -21.51 23.06
C VAL A 22 7.13 -21.91 22.02
N LYS A 23 6.12 -21.06 21.82
CA LYS A 23 5.05 -21.31 20.86
C LYS A 23 5.68 -21.24 19.48
N ASN A 24 5.51 -22.30 18.69
CA ASN A 24 5.91 -22.27 17.29
C ASN A 24 4.96 -21.30 16.56
N GLU A 25 5.51 -20.20 16.04
CA GLU A 25 4.75 -19.15 15.37
C GLU A 25 5.38 -18.80 14.04
N LEU A 26 4.54 -18.59 13.03
CA LEU A 26 4.94 -18.20 11.70
C LEU A 26 4.04 -17.05 11.22
N TYR A 27 4.66 -15.97 10.79
CA TYR A 27 3.97 -14.83 10.19
C TYR A 27 4.46 -14.64 8.76
N ILE A 28 3.52 -14.33 7.87
CA ILE A 28 3.81 -13.96 6.49
C ILE A 28 3.09 -12.66 6.21
N ASP A 29 3.88 -11.61 6.01
CA ASP A 29 3.39 -10.28 5.69
C ASP A 29 3.68 -9.99 4.22
N ILE A 30 2.65 -9.65 3.43
CA ILE A 30 2.83 -9.05 2.11
C ILE A 30 2.54 -7.56 2.25
N ILE A 31 3.56 -6.75 2.07
CA ILE A 31 3.52 -5.30 2.22
C ILE A 31 3.75 -4.67 0.86
N GLU A 32 2.77 -3.91 0.38
CA GLU A 32 2.84 -3.18 -0.87
C GLU A 32 2.85 -1.67 -0.65
N LYS A 33 3.72 -1.01 -1.39
CA LYS A 33 3.84 0.44 -1.47
C LYS A 33 3.34 0.90 -2.83
N LEU A 34 2.26 1.69 -2.85
CA LEU A 34 1.66 2.22 -4.07
C LEU A 34 2.16 3.64 -4.34
N THR A 35 2.75 3.83 -5.51
CA THR A 35 3.15 5.13 -6.05
C THR A 35 2.28 5.44 -7.27
N ALA A 36 1.61 6.59 -7.25
CA ALA A 36 0.75 7.00 -8.33
C ALA A 36 0.81 8.51 -8.59
N VAL A 37 0.74 8.87 -9.87
CA VAL A 37 0.48 10.24 -10.32
C VAL A 37 -0.73 10.21 -11.23
N ILE A 38 -1.82 10.78 -10.74
CA ILE A 38 -3.12 10.78 -11.42
C ILE A 38 -3.35 12.17 -12.00
N ASN A 39 -3.69 12.22 -13.28
CA ASN A 39 -3.98 13.45 -13.99
C ASN A 39 -5.41 13.93 -13.68
N ALA A 40 -5.71 15.19 -14.00
CA ALA A 40 -7.01 15.80 -13.73
C ALA A 40 -8.19 15.13 -14.46
N ASN A 41 -7.91 14.41 -15.56
CA ASN A 41 -8.90 13.60 -16.28
C ASN A 41 -9.15 12.22 -15.61
N GLY A 42 -8.42 11.89 -14.54
CA GLY A 42 -8.50 10.61 -13.83
C GLY A 42 -7.60 9.49 -14.37
N THR A 43 -6.83 9.71 -15.43
CA THR A 43 -5.85 8.70 -15.91
C THR A 43 -4.56 8.77 -15.11
N ALA A 44 -3.91 7.63 -14.90
CA ALA A 44 -2.64 7.56 -14.19
C ALA A 44 -1.47 7.70 -15.17
N SER A 45 -0.65 8.75 -15.01
CA SER A 45 0.63 8.85 -15.72
C SER A 45 1.68 7.93 -15.13
N THR A 46 1.59 7.69 -13.82
CA THR A 46 2.45 6.76 -13.09
C THR A 46 1.53 5.93 -12.20
N LEU A 47 1.71 4.62 -12.21
CA LEU A 47 1.01 3.70 -11.33
C LEU A 47 1.92 2.50 -11.12
N GLU A 48 2.50 2.39 -9.93
CA GLU A 48 3.55 1.44 -9.61
C GLU A 48 3.34 0.89 -8.21
N VAL A 49 3.50 -0.42 -8.06
CA VAL A 49 3.51 -1.13 -6.80
C VAL A 49 4.90 -1.72 -6.59
N SER A 50 5.48 -1.43 -5.43
CA SER A 50 6.64 -2.15 -4.91
C SER A 50 6.19 -3.02 -3.75
N GLY A 51 6.35 -4.33 -3.88
CA GLY A 51 5.88 -5.31 -2.91
C GLY A 51 7.02 -6.08 -2.26
N GLU A 52 6.81 -6.45 -1.00
CA GLU A 52 7.73 -7.25 -0.21
C GLU A 52 6.96 -8.32 0.56
N MET A 53 7.41 -9.58 0.45
CA MET A 53 6.96 -10.68 1.29
C MET A 53 7.97 -10.91 2.41
N ILE A 54 7.57 -10.61 3.63
CA ILE A 54 8.36 -10.80 4.84
C ILE A 54 7.90 -12.07 5.54
N VAL A 55 8.85 -12.93 5.89
CA VAL A 55 8.61 -14.14 6.69
C VAL A 55 9.23 -13.97 8.05
N LYS A 56 8.42 -14.15 9.10
CA LYS A 56 8.86 -14.15 10.51
C LYS A 56 8.68 -15.55 11.07
N ASN A 57 9.79 -16.27 11.16
CA ASN A 57 9.84 -17.67 11.56
C ASN A 57 10.35 -17.81 13.00
N PHE A 58 9.45 -18.21 13.90
CA PHE A 58 9.75 -18.54 15.30
C PHE A 58 9.42 -20.01 15.60
N VAL A 59 9.53 -20.87 14.58
CA VAL A 59 9.32 -22.31 14.71
C VAL A 59 10.64 -22.97 15.05
N ASN A 60 10.62 -23.85 16.05
CA ASN A 60 11.79 -24.65 16.43
C ASN A 60 12.18 -25.64 15.31
N GLY A 61 13.48 -25.90 15.17
CA GLY A 61 14.01 -26.85 14.20
C GLY A 61 14.28 -26.23 12.82
N THR A 62 14.19 -27.04 11.77
CA THR A 62 14.43 -26.63 10.38
C THR A 62 13.18 -26.84 9.54
N PRO A 63 12.14 -26.00 9.72
CA PRO A 63 10.88 -26.18 9.02
C PRO A 63 11.04 -25.89 7.52
N GLN A 64 10.53 -26.78 6.68
CA GLN A 64 10.26 -26.48 5.29
C GLN A 64 8.90 -25.81 5.18
N ILE A 65 8.90 -24.60 4.62
CA ILE A 65 7.69 -23.81 4.35
C ILE A 65 7.38 -23.88 2.86
N LYS A 66 6.11 -24.09 2.53
CA LYS A 66 5.56 -23.98 1.17
C LYS A 66 4.43 -22.95 1.16
N ILE A 67 4.57 -21.93 0.30
CA ILE A 67 3.59 -20.87 0.10
C ILE A 67 3.07 -20.97 -1.34
N GLY A 68 1.80 -21.30 -1.51
CA GLY A 68 1.15 -21.25 -2.83
C GLY A 68 0.64 -19.85 -3.12
N LEU A 69 0.95 -19.32 -4.30
CA LEU A 69 0.50 -18.03 -4.79
C LEU A 69 -0.64 -18.21 -5.81
N ASN A 70 -1.01 -17.14 -6.52
CA ASN A 70 -1.93 -17.21 -7.65
C ASN A 70 -1.39 -18.20 -8.70
N GLU A 71 -2.25 -19.11 -9.18
CA GLU A 71 -1.87 -20.09 -10.21
C GLU A 71 -1.55 -19.42 -11.55
N ASP A 72 -2.17 -18.27 -11.78
CA ASP A 72 -2.06 -17.44 -12.97
C ASP A 72 -1.11 -16.23 -12.77
N LEU A 73 -0.15 -16.37 -11.84
CA LEU A 73 0.90 -15.38 -11.63
C LEU A 73 1.94 -15.44 -12.75
N ASP A 74 2.06 -14.35 -13.51
CA ASP A 74 3.05 -14.18 -14.56
C ASP A 74 4.14 -13.17 -14.15
N ILE A 75 5.39 -13.52 -14.43
CA ILE A 75 6.54 -12.60 -14.30
C ILE A 75 6.99 -12.19 -15.71
N LEU A 76 6.84 -10.91 -16.02
CA LEU A 76 6.99 -10.33 -17.35
C LEU A 76 8.23 -9.43 -17.43
N GLU A 77 9.41 -9.97 -17.10
CA GLU A 77 10.68 -9.24 -17.19
C GLU A 77 10.93 -8.66 -18.59
N GLY A 78 10.55 -7.40 -18.81
CA GLY A 78 10.65 -6.72 -20.10
C GLY A 78 9.68 -7.20 -21.18
N LYS A 79 8.67 -8.01 -20.84
CA LYS A 79 7.63 -8.47 -21.78
C LYS A 79 6.40 -7.55 -21.70
N SER A 80 5.69 -7.42 -22.82
CA SER A 80 4.44 -6.66 -22.85
C SER A 80 3.37 -7.30 -21.98
N LYS A 81 2.69 -6.47 -21.18
CA LYS A 81 1.53 -6.87 -20.39
C LYS A 81 0.37 -7.26 -21.29
N GLY A 82 -0.20 -8.43 -21.03
CA GLY A 82 -1.39 -8.92 -21.73
C GLY A 82 -2.66 -8.40 -21.08
N TYR A 83 -3.72 -8.27 -21.87
CA TYR A 83 -5.07 -8.07 -21.34
C TYR A 83 -5.58 -9.40 -20.76
N GLY A 84 -6.04 -9.37 -19.51
CA GLY A 84 -6.56 -10.53 -18.80
C GLY A 84 -6.64 -10.28 -17.29
N ASP A 85 -7.28 -11.19 -16.56
CA ASP A 85 -7.42 -11.12 -15.09
C ASP A 85 -6.22 -11.71 -14.34
N HIS A 86 -5.10 -11.91 -15.04
CA HIS A 86 -3.89 -12.53 -14.50
C HIS A 86 -3.08 -11.56 -13.66
N VAL A 87 -2.50 -12.06 -12.58
CA VAL A 87 -1.56 -11.27 -11.77
C VAL A 87 -0.23 -11.16 -12.52
N GLN A 88 0.11 -9.96 -12.96
CA GLN A 88 1.32 -9.70 -13.74
C GLN A 88 2.31 -8.88 -12.94
N LEU A 89 3.50 -9.45 -12.68
CA LEU A 89 4.62 -8.77 -12.03
C LEU A 89 5.71 -8.44 -13.04
N ASP A 90 6.34 -7.28 -12.92
CA ASP A 90 7.41 -6.83 -13.82
C ASP A 90 8.75 -7.44 -13.44
N LYS A 91 9.02 -7.51 -12.14
CA LYS A 91 10.27 -8.02 -11.56
C LYS A 91 9.96 -8.78 -10.30
N CYS A 92 10.72 -9.85 -10.06
CA CYS A 92 10.62 -10.64 -8.85
C CYS A 92 12.02 -11.14 -8.44
N ASN A 93 12.45 -10.80 -7.23
CA ASN A 93 13.70 -11.27 -6.65
C ASN A 93 13.39 -12.10 -5.41
N PHE A 94 14.06 -13.22 -5.27
CA PHE A 94 13.89 -14.13 -4.15
C PHE A 94 15.11 -14.16 -3.25
N HIS A 95 14.89 -14.39 -1.97
CA HIS A 95 15.98 -14.68 -1.04
C HIS A 95 16.68 -15.99 -1.43
N PRO A 96 18.01 -16.13 -1.22
CA PRO A 96 18.75 -17.35 -1.59
C PRO A 96 18.26 -18.66 -0.94
N CYS A 97 17.47 -18.58 0.14
CA CYS A 97 16.89 -19.77 0.77
C CYS A 97 15.64 -20.32 0.05
N VAL A 98 15.13 -19.59 -0.95
CA VAL A 98 13.98 -19.99 -1.75
C VAL A 98 14.42 -20.91 -2.88
N LYS A 99 13.74 -22.04 -2.99
CA LYS A 99 13.87 -23.03 -4.06
C LYS A 99 12.89 -22.68 -5.18
N LEU A 100 13.44 -22.41 -6.37
CA LEU A 100 12.66 -21.87 -7.50
C LEU A 100 11.98 -22.97 -8.34
N GLU A 101 12.35 -24.25 -8.18
CA GLU A 101 11.86 -25.31 -9.07
C GLU A 101 10.34 -25.51 -9.00
N GLU A 102 9.76 -25.45 -7.80
CA GLU A 102 8.30 -25.53 -7.61
C GLU A 102 7.60 -24.20 -7.95
N PHE A 103 8.32 -23.07 -7.89
CA PHE A 103 7.76 -21.77 -8.20
C PHE A 103 7.50 -21.63 -9.71
N GLU A 104 8.45 -22.03 -10.55
CA GLU A 104 8.31 -21.93 -12.01
C GLU A 104 7.11 -22.74 -12.52
N SER A 105 6.94 -23.95 -12.01
CA SER A 105 5.94 -24.92 -12.45
C SER A 105 4.54 -24.74 -11.82
N SER A 106 4.48 -24.37 -10.54
CA SER A 106 3.23 -24.38 -9.76
C SER A 106 2.96 -23.11 -8.96
N LYS A 107 3.81 -22.08 -9.10
CA LYS A 107 3.74 -20.82 -8.32
C LYS A 107 3.75 -21.06 -6.82
N VAL A 108 4.49 -22.09 -6.39
CA VAL A 108 4.72 -22.43 -4.98
C VAL A 108 6.14 -22.04 -4.59
N ILE A 109 6.27 -21.10 -3.66
CA ILE A 109 7.53 -20.75 -3.01
C ILE A 109 7.84 -21.84 -1.97
N VAL A 110 9.02 -22.46 -2.09
CA VAL A 110 9.50 -23.45 -1.13
C VAL A 110 10.79 -22.96 -0.49
N MET A 111 10.90 -23.04 0.84
CA MET A 111 12.09 -22.58 1.55
C MET A 111 12.30 -23.31 2.88
N VAL A 112 13.53 -23.25 3.37
CA VAL A 112 13.89 -23.58 4.77
C VAL A 112 14.48 -22.30 5.35
N PRO A 113 13.68 -21.45 6.03
CA PRO A 113 14.14 -20.14 6.46
C PRO A 113 14.99 -20.22 7.74
N PRO A 114 15.86 -19.22 7.97
CA PRO A 114 16.46 -19.02 9.28
C PRO A 114 15.38 -18.67 10.33
N VAL A 115 15.75 -18.73 11.60
CA VAL A 115 14.91 -18.19 12.69
C VAL A 115 14.99 -16.66 12.66
N GLY A 116 13.86 -16.01 12.89
CA GLY A 116 13.74 -14.55 12.87
C GLY A 116 12.99 -14.03 11.65
N GLU A 117 13.26 -12.78 11.29
CA GLU A 117 12.59 -12.04 10.22
C GLU A 117 13.51 -11.85 9.02
N PHE A 118 13.00 -12.11 7.82
CA PHE A 118 13.71 -11.80 6.58
C PHE A 118 12.73 -11.58 5.41
N SER A 119 13.22 -10.87 4.40
CA SER A 119 12.53 -10.64 3.13
C SER A 119 12.68 -11.87 2.24
N ALA A 120 11.60 -12.59 1.97
CA ALA A 120 11.61 -13.81 1.17
C ALA A 120 11.49 -13.51 -0.34
N MET A 121 10.75 -12.47 -0.69
CA MET A 121 10.47 -12.08 -2.07
C MET A 121 10.26 -10.56 -2.15
N LEU A 122 10.94 -9.92 -3.09
CA LEU A 122 10.74 -8.53 -3.48
C LEU A 122 10.18 -8.52 -4.90
N TYR A 123 9.13 -7.75 -5.15
CA TYR A 123 8.53 -7.67 -6.46
C TYR A 123 8.06 -6.27 -6.81
N SER A 124 7.84 -6.03 -8.10
CA SER A 124 7.26 -4.78 -8.57
C SER A 124 6.29 -5.03 -9.72
N THR A 125 5.29 -4.17 -9.86
CA THR A 125 4.41 -4.14 -11.03
C THR A 125 3.97 -2.72 -11.32
N SER A 126 3.80 -2.37 -12.60
CA SER A 126 3.47 -1.02 -13.04
C SER A 126 2.45 -0.98 -14.19
N GLY A 127 1.77 0.15 -14.34
CA GLY A 127 0.89 0.43 -15.47
C GLY A 127 -0.57 0.03 -15.26
N GLU A 128 -1.46 0.72 -15.99
CA GLU A 128 -2.92 0.65 -15.86
C GLU A 128 -3.53 -0.70 -16.27
N ILE A 129 -2.80 -1.52 -17.04
CA ILE A 129 -3.28 -2.85 -17.45
C ILE A 129 -3.28 -3.81 -16.25
N ALA A 130 -2.29 -3.70 -15.36
CA ALA A 130 -2.12 -4.60 -14.23
C ALA A 130 -2.65 -4.02 -12.91
N LEU A 131 -2.85 -2.70 -12.82
CA LEU A 131 -3.14 -2.02 -11.57
C LEU A 131 -4.40 -1.17 -11.67
N ASN A 132 -5.22 -1.24 -10.62
CA ASN A 132 -6.38 -0.37 -10.45
C ASN A 132 -6.02 0.82 -9.56
N VAL A 133 -6.52 2.00 -9.95
CA VAL A 133 -6.40 3.21 -9.13
C VAL A 133 -7.41 3.12 -7.95
N PRO A 134 -6.95 3.12 -6.68
CA PRO A 134 -7.85 2.88 -5.54
C PRO A 134 -8.77 4.06 -5.21
N PHE A 135 -8.37 5.29 -5.54
CA PHE A 135 -9.16 6.48 -5.25
C PHE A 135 -9.28 7.38 -6.47
N ARG A 136 -10.50 7.82 -6.75
CA ARG A 136 -10.77 8.83 -7.77
C ARG A 136 -11.24 10.10 -7.07
N LEU A 137 -10.69 11.24 -7.47
CA LEU A 137 -11.07 12.52 -6.91
C LEU A 137 -11.46 13.49 -8.03
N LEU A 138 -12.59 14.18 -7.82
CA LEU A 138 -13.02 15.32 -8.61
C LEU A 138 -13.00 16.57 -7.73
N ALA A 139 -12.52 17.68 -8.29
CA ALA A 139 -12.48 18.98 -7.62
C ALA A 139 -13.22 20.04 -8.44
N PHE A 140 -14.01 20.85 -7.74
CA PHE A 140 -14.75 21.98 -8.32
C PHE A 140 -14.46 23.22 -7.50
N ILE A 141 -14.37 24.37 -8.15
CA ILE A 141 -14.19 25.66 -7.49
C ILE A 141 -15.13 26.68 -8.08
N ASP A 142 -15.97 27.26 -7.21
CA ASP A 142 -17.00 28.23 -7.59
C ASP A 142 -16.92 29.48 -6.69
N ASP A 143 -17.55 30.57 -7.11
CA ASP A 143 -17.71 31.76 -6.27
C ASP A 143 -18.67 31.48 -5.12
N ALA A 144 -18.33 31.93 -3.91
CA ALA A 144 -19.24 31.86 -2.77
C ALA A 144 -20.01 33.18 -2.61
N ASP A 145 -21.35 33.11 -2.71
CA ASP A 145 -22.33 34.11 -2.27
C ASP A 145 -21.95 35.60 -2.46
N ASN A 146 -21.81 36.09 -3.71
CA ASN A 146 -21.48 37.49 -4.01
C ASN A 146 -20.29 38.06 -3.20
N SER A 147 -19.36 37.19 -2.78
CA SER A 147 -18.19 37.54 -1.99
C SER A 147 -16.91 37.22 -2.76
N ARG A 148 -15.76 37.60 -2.21
CA ARG A 148 -14.44 37.23 -2.76
C ARG A 148 -14.00 35.81 -2.36
N ASP A 149 -14.80 35.15 -1.55
CA ASP A 149 -14.55 33.78 -1.10
C ASP A 149 -14.83 32.82 -2.26
N LYS A 150 -14.11 31.70 -2.26
CA LYS A 150 -14.38 30.59 -3.18
C LYS A 150 -14.90 29.39 -2.40
N MET A 151 -15.81 28.64 -3.00
CA MET A 151 -16.22 27.32 -2.54
C MET A 151 -15.41 26.25 -3.28
N LEU A 152 -14.57 25.52 -2.56
CA LEU A 152 -13.84 24.36 -3.06
C LEU A 152 -14.58 23.08 -2.67
N THR A 153 -15.07 22.35 -3.65
CA THR A 153 -15.77 21.08 -3.45
C THR A 153 -14.88 19.93 -3.90
N LEU A 154 -14.55 19.01 -2.98
CA LEU A 154 -13.81 17.79 -3.27
C LEU A 154 -14.75 16.58 -3.17
N ARG A 155 -14.82 15.79 -4.23
CA ARG A 155 -15.53 14.50 -4.26
C ARG A 155 -14.53 13.38 -4.37
N LEU A 156 -14.37 12.62 -3.30
CA LEU A 156 -13.46 11.47 -3.23
C LEU A 156 -14.27 10.18 -3.30
N LYS A 157 -13.96 9.32 -4.25
CA LYS A 157 -14.56 8.00 -4.41
C LYS A 157 -13.54 6.91 -4.13
N ASN A 158 -13.93 5.94 -3.32
CA ASN A 158 -13.16 4.73 -3.07
C ASN A 158 -13.52 3.66 -4.11
N GLU A 159 -12.61 3.34 -5.02
CA GLU A 159 -12.83 2.35 -6.08
C GLU A 159 -12.51 0.92 -5.63
N LEU A 160 -12.06 0.73 -4.39
CA LEU A 160 -11.85 -0.60 -3.83
C LEU A 160 -13.16 -1.41 -3.80
N PRO A 161 -13.08 -2.75 -3.93
CA PRO A 161 -14.22 -3.63 -3.70
C PRO A 161 -14.85 -3.42 -2.32
N SER A 162 -16.16 -3.68 -2.21
CA SER A 162 -16.98 -3.36 -1.01
C SER A 162 -16.57 -4.12 0.26
N ASN A 163 -15.83 -5.22 0.13
CA ASN A 163 -15.31 -5.99 1.25
C ASN A 163 -14.02 -5.39 1.86
N TYR A 164 -13.44 -4.37 1.23
CA TYR A 164 -12.25 -3.68 1.72
C TYR A 164 -12.59 -2.29 2.25
N ASN A 165 -11.78 -1.81 3.18
CA ASN A 165 -11.85 -0.46 3.70
C ASN A 165 -10.43 0.12 3.69
N ALA A 166 -10.32 1.40 3.37
CA ALA A 166 -9.10 2.15 3.62
C ALA A 166 -9.18 2.81 5.00
N VAL A 167 -8.04 2.92 5.68
CA VAL A 167 -7.89 3.59 6.98
C VAL A 167 -6.74 4.57 6.91
N LYS A 168 -6.68 5.47 7.90
CA LYS A 168 -5.68 6.55 7.96
C LYS A 168 -5.63 7.35 6.64
N VAL A 169 -6.79 7.59 6.04
CA VAL A 169 -6.87 8.30 4.77
C VAL A 169 -6.71 9.79 5.05
N ILE A 170 -5.62 10.39 4.58
CA ILE A 170 -5.28 11.79 4.78
C ILE A 170 -5.09 12.41 3.40
N ILE A 171 -5.88 13.44 3.10
CA ILE A 171 -5.83 14.22 1.86
C ILE A 171 -5.21 15.57 2.20
N ARG A 172 -4.16 15.96 1.49
CA ARG A 172 -3.44 17.22 1.69
C ARG A 172 -3.41 18.01 0.41
N LEU A 173 -3.73 19.30 0.47
CA LEU A 173 -3.62 20.21 -0.67
C LEU A 173 -3.19 21.60 -0.22
N LYS A 174 -2.25 22.18 -0.96
CA LYS A 174 -1.81 23.55 -0.75
C LYS A 174 -2.84 24.52 -1.30
N ILE A 175 -3.09 25.58 -0.55
CA ILE A 175 -3.98 26.67 -0.94
C ILE A 175 -3.22 28.00 -1.00
N PRO A 176 -3.78 29.04 -1.65
CA PRO A 176 -3.12 30.32 -1.81
C PRO A 176 -3.05 31.11 -0.49
N ARG A 177 -1.96 31.86 -0.29
CA ARG A 177 -1.74 32.65 0.95
C ARG A 177 -2.77 33.74 1.22
N CYS A 178 -3.58 34.15 0.22
CA CYS A 178 -4.66 35.11 0.43
C CYS A 178 -5.83 34.53 1.26
N VAL A 179 -5.91 33.20 1.36
CA VAL A 179 -6.88 32.51 2.22
C VAL A 179 -6.47 32.67 3.67
N SER A 180 -7.31 33.38 4.43
CA SER A 180 -7.07 33.65 5.85
C SER A 180 -7.67 32.58 6.76
N ARG A 181 -8.81 32.02 6.35
CA ARG A 181 -9.60 31.06 7.14
C ARG A 181 -10.32 30.10 6.20
N MET A 182 -10.70 28.95 6.74
CA MET A 182 -11.51 27.96 6.06
C MET A 182 -12.72 27.63 6.93
N SER A 183 -13.90 27.54 6.31
CA SER A 183 -15.02 26.81 6.91
C SER A 183 -15.27 25.53 6.11
N GLN A 184 -15.77 24.50 6.78
CA GLN A 184 -15.90 23.15 6.23
C GLN A 184 -17.32 22.64 6.39
N GLN A 185 -17.78 21.90 5.39
CA GLN A 185 -18.97 21.07 5.46
C GLN A 185 -18.58 19.68 4.97
N LEU A 186 -18.67 18.71 5.88
CA LEU A 186 -18.31 17.32 5.67
C LEU A 186 -19.58 16.49 5.65
N ASN A 187 -19.65 15.47 4.79
CA ASN A 187 -20.88 14.68 4.61
C ASN A 187 -20.99 13.47 5.55
N GLU A 188 -19.94 13.13 6.29
CA GLU A 188 -19.88 11.96 7.18
C GLU A 188 -19.19 12.28 8.51
N PRO A 189 -19.56 11.61 9.62
CA PRO A 189 -19.03 11.91 10.95
C PRO A 189 -17.58 11.44 11.18
N ASP A 190 -17.09 10.48 10.40
CA ASP A 190 -15.72 9.95 10.51
C ASP A 190 -14.67 10.84 9.81
N GLN A 191 -15.10 12.02 9.35
CA GLN A 191 -14.28 12.99 8.65
C GLN A 191 -13.94 14.19 9.54
N THR A 192 -12.74 14.71 9.39
CA THR A 192 -12.31 15.98 9.99
C THR A 192 -11.44 16.74 9.01
N ALA A 193 -11.52 18.06 8.94
CA ALA A 193 -10.55 18.84 8.20
C ALA A 193 -10.07 20.07 8.97
N GLU A 194 -8.87 20.52 8.63
CA GLU A 194 -8.24 21.71 9.18
C GLU A 194 -7.43 22.45 8.11
N LEU A 195 -7.26 23.76 8.30
CA LEU A 195 -6.32 24.57 7.55
C LEU A 195 -5.11 24.83 8.44
N THR A 196 -3.95 24.37 8.00
CA THR A 196 -2.68 24.53 8.73
C THR A 196 -2.09 25.92 8.54
N GLU A 197 -1.15 26.29 9.41
CA GLU A 197 -0.35 27.53 9.31
C GLU A 197 0.46 27.60 8.00
N ASN A 198 0.79 26.44 7.41
CA ASN A 198 1.55 26.32 6.16
C ASN A 198 0.68 26.44 4.90
N GLN A 199 -0.57 26.91 5.03
CA GLN A 199 -1.52 27.07 3.91
C GLN A 199 -1.81 25.74 3.21
N GLU A 200 -2.02 24.70 4.01
CA GLU A 200 -2.39 23.37 3.54
C GLU A 200 -3.68 22.94 4.24
N ILE A 201 -4.66 22.52 3.44
CA ILE A 201 -5.87 21.86 3.94
C ILE A 201 -5.51 20.40 4.16
N ILE A 202 -5.79 19.88 5.36
CA ILE A 202 -5.67 18.48 5.71
C ILE A 202 -7.08 17.93 5.96
N TRP A 203 -7.56 17.05 5.09
CA TRP A 203 -8.82 16.34 5.26
C TRP A 203 -8.53 14.88 5.62
N THR A 204 -8.96 14.47 6.82
CA THR A 204 -8.73 13.14 7.39
C THR A 204 -10.04 12.36 7.41
N ILE A 205 -9.98 11.10 6.98
CA ILE A 205 -11.07 10.13 7.02
C ILE A 205 -10.57 8.91 7.80
N LYS A 206 -11.18 8.60 8.95
CA LYS A 206 -10.73 7.51 9.82
C LYS A 206 -10.86 6.14 9.16
N LYS A 207 -12.02 5.89 8.56
CA LYS A 207 -12.36 4.67 7.84
C LYS A 207 -13.13 5.06 6.59
N PHE A 208 -12.68 4.57 5.45
CA PHE A 208 -13.29 4.85 4.16
C PHE A 208 -13.71 3.55 3.47
N PRO A 209 -14.99 3.19 3.50
CA PRO A 209 -15.48 1.94 2.91
C PRO A 209 -15.29 1.87 1.39
N GLY A 210 -15.00 0.67 0.88
CA GLY A 210 -14.96 0.42 -0.56
C GLY A 210 -16.29 0.75 -1.24
N ARG A 211 -16.23 1.30 -2.46
CA ARG A 211 -17.36 1.83 -3.24
C ARG A 211 -18.05 3.07 -2.66
N ALA A 212 -17.65 3.56 -1.49
CA ALA A 212 -18.23 4.78 -0.92
C ALA A 212 -17.72 6.04 -1.65
N GLU A 213 -18.52 7.10 -1.61
CA GLU A 213 -18.17 8.43 -2.12
C GLU A 213 -18.40 9.48 -1.05
N TYR A 214 -17.36 10.22 -0.72
CA TYR A 214 -17.34 11.25 0.31
C TYR A 214 -17.14 12.63 -0.33
N VAL A 215 -17.89 13.61 0.15
CA VAL A 215 -17.91 14.97 -0.40
C VAL A 215 -17.59 15.95 0.72
N SER A 216 -16.61 16.82 0.48
CA SER A 216 -16.27 17.92 1.36
C SER A 216 -16.39 19.25 0.62
N ASN A 217 -17.02 20.23 1.26
CA ASN A 217 -17.09 21.61 0.78
C ASN A 217 -16.26 22.48 1.73
N PHE A 218 -15.27 23.18 1.18
CA PHE A 218 -14.40 24.11 1.89
C PHE A 218 -14.64 25.52 1.35
N ARG A 219 -15.24 26.39 2.17
CA ARG A 219 -15.29 27.82 1.85
C ARG A 219 -13.98 28.46 2.25
N LEU A 220 -13.25 28.93 1.26
CA LEU A 220 -11.96 29.60 1.37
C LEU A 220 -12.18 31.10 1.57
N ILE A 221 -11.96 31.59 2.79
CA ILE A 221 -12.23 32.98 3.16
C ILE A 221 -11.06 33.87 2.74
N ASN A 222 -11.32 34.74 1.77
CA ASN A 222 -10.31 35.59 1.16
C ASN A 222 -10.18 36.92 1.91
N SER A 223 -8.98 37.17 2.46
CA SER A 223 -8.69 38.41 3.20
C SER A 223 -8.09 39.53 2.34
N THR A 224 -7.70 39.24 1.10
CA THR A 224 -7.01 40.21 0.24
C THR A 224 -7.89 40.64 -0.94
N SER A 225 -7.39 41.60 -1.73
CA SER A 225 -8.00 41.97 -3.01
C SER A 225 -7.64 41.00 -4.15
N SER A 226 -6.71 40.08 -3.92
CA SER A 226 -6.26 39.11 -4.91
C SER A 226 -7.30 38.02 -5.09
N GLU A 227 -7.67 37.72 -6.33
CA GLU A 227 -8.56 36.60 -6.64
C GLU A 227 -7.86 35.25 -6.37
N ILE A 228 -8.62 34.29 -5.81
CA ILE A 228 -8.20 32.89 -5.70
C ILE A 228 -8.45 32.22 -7.06
N LYS A 229 -7.40 31.85 -7.78
CA LYS A 229 -7.55 31.11 -9.04
C LYS A 229 -7.44 29.62 -8.78
N LYS A 230 -8.13 28.81 -9.59
CA LYS A 230 -8.07 27.35 -9.50
C LYS A 230 -6.63 26.82 -9.52
N TYR A 231 -5.80 27.35 -10.42
CA TYR A 231 -4.41 26.94 -10.60
C TYR A 231 -3.48 27.27 -9.42
N ASP A 232 -3.93 28.14 -8.50
CA ASP A 232 -3.19 28.44 -7.29
C ASP A 232 -3.42 27.35 -6.21
N ILE A 233 -4.42 26.48 -6.39
CA ILE A 233 -4.66 25.30 -5.55
C ILE A 233 -3.79 24.16 -6.08
N GLY A 234 -2.88 23.69 -5.21
CA GLY A 234 -1.91 22.67 -5.55
C GLY A 234 -2.52 21.29 -5.80
N PRO A 235 -1.73 20.34 -6.33
CA PRO A 235 -2.16 18.97 -6.43
C PRO A 235 -2.43 18.38 -5.05
N ILE A 236 -3.27 17.36 -5.00
CA ILE A 236 -3.55 16.60 -3.80
C ILE A 236 -2.47 15.56 -3.58
N ARG A 237 -2.02 15.44 -2.33
CA ARG A 237 -1.27 14.28 -1.84
C ARG A 237 -2.17 13.46 -0.94
N MET A 238 -2.13 12.14 -1.09
CA MET A 238 -2.90 11.24 -0.25
C MET A 238 -1.99 10.26 0.47
N ASP A 239 -2.32 10.01 1.73
CA ASP A 239 -1.75 8.95 2.53
C ASP A 239 -2.87 8.02 2.98
N PHE A 240 -2.65 6.71 2.94
CA PHE A 240 -3.66 5.71 3.32
C PHE A 240 -3.04 4.33 3.57
N GLU A 241 -3.81 3.49 4.23
CA GLU A 241 -3.54 2.07 4.45
C GLU A 241 -4.78 1.24 4.08
N ILE A 242 -4.60 0.14 3.35
CA ILE A 242 -5.66 -0.81 2.99
C ILE A 242 -5.25 -2.17 3.54
N SER A 243 -5.96 -2.61 4.59
CA SER A 243 -5.67 -3.88 5.25
C SER A 243 -6.38 -5.05 4.54
N GLY A 244 -5.71 -6.19 4.48
CA GLY A 244 -6.23 -7.41 3.85
C GLY A 244 -6.21 -7.39 2.31
N TYR A 245 -5.56 -6.39 1.70
CA TYR A 245 -5.58 -6.14 0.26
C TYR A 245 -4.17 -6.01 -0.30
N THR A 246 -4.01 -6.40 -1.57
CA THR A 246 -2.85 -6.15 -2.41
C THR A 246 -3.32 -5.48 -3.70
N SER A 247 -2.75 -4.32 -4.03
CA SER A 247 -2.98 -3.61 -5.28
C SER A 247 -2.49 -4.39 -6.50
N SER A 248 -1.45 -5.22 -6.36
CA SER A 248 -0.98 -6.09 -7.45
C SER A 248 -1.91 -7.26 -7.76
N GLY A 249 -2.84 -7.60 -6.85
CA GLY A 249 -3.65 -8.81 -6.92
C GLY A 249 -2.95 -10.09 -6.41
N LEU A 250 -1.69 -9.98 -5.96
CA LEU A 250 -0.96 -11.10 -5.38
C LEU A 250 -1.66 -11.62 -4.10
N GLN A 251 -1.90 -12.93 -4.05
CA GLN A 251 -2.59 -13.59 -2.95
C GLN A 251 -1.84 -14.84 -2.50
N ILE A 252 -1.94 -15.15 -1.22
CA ILE A 252 -1.50 -16.44 -0.68
C ILE A 252 -2.68 -17.40 -0.73
N LYS A 253 -2.60 -18.40 -1.61
CA LYS A 253 -3.62 -19.45 -1.80
C LYS A 253 -3.43 -20.64 -0.86
N GLY A 254 -2.22 -20.85 -0.34
CA GLY A 254 -1.96 -21.94 0.60
C GLY A 254 -0.67 -21.79 1.39
N LEU A 255 -0.66 -22.32 2.61
CA LEU A 255 0.51 -22.31 3.50
C LEU A 255 0.70 -23.66 4.21
N LYS A 256 1.75 -24.38 3.82
CA LYS A 256 2.14 -25.66 4.45
C LYS A 256 3.51 -25.52 5.13
N VAL A 257 3.64 -26.16 6.28
CA VAL A 257 4.86 -26.16 7.08
C VAL A 257 5.09 -27.58 7.57
N GLN A 258 6.27 -28.11 7.30
CA GLN A 258 6.63 -29.49 7.61
C GLN A 258 8.10 -29.59 8.01
N GLU A 259 8.44 -30.55 8.86
CA GLU A 259 9.82 -30.89 9.21
C GLU A 259 9.99 -32.39 9.03
N MET A 260 11.03 -32.79 8.30
CA MET A 260 11.29 -34.20 7.96
C MET A 260 10.06 -34.92 7.37
N GLY A 261 9.27 -34.21 6.55
CA GLY A 261 8.03 -34.72 5.93
C GLY A 261 6.82 -34.81 6.86
N LYS A 262 6.95 -34.43 8.14
CA LYS A 262 5.84 -34.42 9.11
C LYS A 262 5.30 -33.01 9.32
N LYS A 263 3.97 -32.89 9.41
CA LYS A 263 3.31 -31.62 9.71
C LYS A 263 3.67 -31.17 11.12
N ILE A 264 4.08 -29.90 11.25
CA ILE A 264 4.35 -29.26 12.54
C ILE A 264 3.08 -28.60 13.06
N ASN A 265 2.84 -28.67 14.37
CA ASN A 265 1.82 -27.87 15.03
C ASN A 265 2.38 -26.47 15.36
N LEU A 266 1.77 -25.43 14.78
CA LEU A 266 2.18 -24.04 14.97
C LEU A 266 1.03 -23.07 14.66
N ASN A 267 1.12 -21.86 15.20
CA ASN A 267 0.22 -20.77 14.84
C ASN A 267 0.71 -20.08 13.57
N LYS A 268 -0.20 -19.85 12.63
CA LYS A 268 0.10 -19.23 11.33
C LYS A 268 -0.70 -17.94 11.20
N TRP A 269 -0.02 -16.88 10.76
CA TRP A 269 -0.62 -15.58 10.53
C TRP A 269 -0.25 -15.09 9.15
N ILE A 270 -1.23 -14.56 8.43
CA ILE A 270 -1.03 -13.92 7.14
C ILE A 270 -1.58 -12.51 7.24
N ARG A 271 -0.78 -11.54 6.84
CA ARG A 271 -1.19 -10.15 6.73
C ARG A 271 -0.91 -9.67 5.33
N LEU A 272 -1.92 -9.07 4.71
CA LEU A 272 -1.79 -8.37 3.43
C LEU A 272 -2.05 -6.89 3.70
N ILE A 273 -1.21 -6.01 3.17
CA ILE A 273 -1.36 -4.57 3.36
C ILE A 273 -0.85 -3.81 2.16
N THR A 274 -1.63 -2.87 1.67
CA THR A 274 -1.17 -1.83 0.75
C THR A 274 -1.16 -0.49 1.46
N VAL A 275 -0.04 0.21 1.39
CA VAL A 275 0.12 1.59 1.86
C VAL A 275 0.48 2.51 0.72
N SER A 276 0.08 3.77 0.82
CA SER A 276 0.62 4.82 -0.05
C SER A 276 2.11 5.05 0.20
N ASP A 277 2.89 5.24 -0.86
CA ASP A 277 4.27 5.74 -0.77
C ASP A 277 4.35 7.18 -1.30
N SER A 278 3.98 7.37 -2.57
CA SER A 278 3.76 8.70 -3.15
C SER A 278 2.50 8.69 -4.02
N TYR A 279 1.39 9.20 -3.50
CA TYR A 279 0.11 9.24 -4.21
C TYR A 279 -0.33 10.68 -4.46
N VAL A 280 -0.25 11.12 -5.72
CA VAL A 280 -0.50 12.50 -6.13
C VAL A 280 -1.63 12.57 -7.15
N ILE A 281 -2.61 13.45 -6.92
CA ILE A 281 -3.70 13.74 -7.86
C ILE A 281 -3.59 15.19 -8.32
N LYS A 282 -3.42 15.40 -9.63
CA LYS A 282 -3.50 16.72 -10.25
C LYS A 282 -4.98 17.12 -10.35
N LEU A 283 -5.30 18.34 -9.92
CA LEU A 283 -6.68 18.83 -9.94
C LEU A 283 -7.08 19.45 -11.28
N TRP A 284 -6.12 20.07 -11.96
CA TRP A 284 -6.37 20.91 -13.14
C TRP A 284 -5.53 20.44 -14.34
N GLN A 285 -6.06 20.63 -15.54
CA GLN A 285 -5.34 20.47 -16.81
C GLN A 285 -4.53 21.72 -17.12
#